data_AF-A0AA39HTQ6-F1
#
_entry.id   AF-A0AA39HTQ6-F1
#
_cell.length_a   1.000
_cell.length_b   1.000
_cell.length_c   1.000
_cell.angle_alpha   90.00
_cell.angle_beta   90.00
_cell.angle_gamma   90.00
#
_symmetry.space_group_name_H-M   'P 1'
#
loop_
_entity.id
_entity.type
_entity.pdbx_description
1 polymer ?
#
loop_
_entity_poly.entity_id
_entity_poly.type
_entity_poly.pdbx_seq_one_letter_code
_entity_poly.pdbx_strand_id
1 'polypeptide(L)'
;MAIYLPFRFRRLRQEHAFLVLGAIILVGFGLTAPLFFPCCGYKFYLETFSWAFDLSKPYTFVYITLNVVLQSICFGTMVILDVLIVVKVSKDRGRLYQNAGFSGNTLFRTSNTSASGVQIAARPGISMETRLSVSFLFLSLCFFGSNIIFNTSQYWCPPHLAGDLSALGVFLLHGKCLSYVIFGRLFRGEIRKMLCCRV
;
A
#
# COMPACT_ATOMS: atom_id res chain seq x y z
N MET A 1 -4.59 2.46 -13.17
CA MET A 1 -5.73 2.85 -14.05
C MET A 1 -5.85 4.35 -14.23
N ALA A 2 -6.07 5.14 -13.17
CA ALA A 2 -6.30 6.60 -13.28
C ALA A 2 -5.23 7.36 -14.08
N ILE A 3 -3.94 7.03 -13.87
CA ILE A 3 -2.80 7.71 -14.52
C ILE A 3 -2.58 7.20 -15.96
N TYR A 4 -2.82 5.92 -16.22
CA TYR A 4 -2.51 5.31 -17.52
C TYR A 4 -3.64 5.39 -18.54
N LEU A 5 -4.90 5.34 -18.08
CA LEU A 5 -6.09 5.28 -18.92
C LEU A 5 -7.22 6.14 -18.30
N PRO A 6 -7.06 7.48 -18.24
CA PRO A 6 -8.02 8.37 -17.55
C PRO A 6 -9.44 8.29 -18.12
N PHE A 7 -9.57 8.12 -19.45
CA PHE A 7 -10.88 7.98 -20.10
C PHE A 7 -11.63 6.71 -19.71
N ARG A 8 -10.91 5.57 -19.59
CA ARG A 8 -11.53 4.32 -19.11
C ARG A 8 -11.80 4.37 -17.61
N PHE A 9 -10.94 5.03 -16.84
CA PHE A 9 -11.14 5.19 -15.40
C PHE A 9 -12.43 5.95 -15.07
N ARG A 10 -12.77 6.99 -15.84
CA ARG A 10 -14.06 7.70 -15.69
C ARG A 10 -15.29 6.83 -15.96
N ARG A 11 -15.14 5.75 -16.72
CA ARG A 11 -16.22 4.79 -17.02
C ARG A 11 -16.37 3.71 -15.94
N LEU A 12 -15.43 3.61 -15.00
CA LEU A 12 -15.42 2.59 -13.97
C LEU A 12 -16.46 2.95 -12.88
N ARG A 13 -17.55 2.18 -12.83
CA ARG A 13 -18.63 2.37 -11.84
C ARG A 13 -18.30 1.68 -10.52
N GLN A 14 -18.91 2.15 -9.43
CA GLN A 14 -18.79 1.54 -8.10
C GLN A 14 -19.17 0.05 -8.10
N GLU A 15 -20.15 -0.36 -8.91
CA GLU A 15 -20.57 -1.76 -9.09
C GLU A 15 -19.39 -2.67 -9.45
N HIS A 16 -18.49 -2.21 -10.33
CA HIS A 16 -17.33 -3.00 -10.75
C HIS A 16 -16.32 -3.15 -9.61
N ALA A 17 -16.16 -2.11 -8.79
CA ALA A 17 -15.28 -2.17 -7.63
C ALA A 17 -15.81 -3.15 -6.58
N PHE A 18 -17.12 -3.17 -6.33
CA PHE A 18 -17.75 -4.16 -5.45
C PHE A 18 -17.62 -5.58 -5.97
N LEU A 19 -17.79 -5.79 -7.28
CA LEU A 19 -17.62 -7.11 -7.90
C LEU A 19 -16.18 -7.61 -7.75
N VAL A 20 -15.20 -6.76 -8.03
CA VAL A 20 -13.77 -7.08 -7.81
C VAL A 20 -13.47 -7.38 -6.35
N LEU A 21 -14.00 -6.57 -5.41
CA LEU A 21 -13.82 -6.80 -3.98
C LEU A 21 -14.45 -8.12 -3.53
N GLY A 22 -15.66 -8.42 -3.98
CA GLY A 22 -16.35 -9.69 -3.70
C GLY A 22 -15.56 -10.88 -4.23
N ALA A 23 -15.01 -10.78 -5.44
CA ALA A 23 -14.14 -11.81 -6.01
C ALA A 23 -12.86 -12.02 -5.18
N ILE A 24 -12.19 -10.95 -4.74
CA ILE A 24 -11.01 -11.03 -3.88
C ILE A 24 -11.34 -11.74 -2.56
N ILE A 25 -12.47 -11.38 -1.93
CA ILE A 25 -12.92 -12.00 -0.68
C ILE A 25 -13.21 -13.49 -0.89
N LEU A 26 -13.92 -13.84 -1.97
CA LEU A 26 -14.30 -15.22 -2.26
C LEU A 26 -13.06 -16.09 -2.56
N VAL A 27 -12.10 -15.57 -3.32
CA VAL A 27 -10.80 -16.23 -3.54
C VAL A 27 -10.04 -16.38 -2.22
N GLY A 28 -10.07 -15.36 -1.35
CA GLY A 28 -9.48 -15.43 0.00
C GLY A 28 -10.09 -16.53 0.87
N PHE A 29 -11.41 -16.68 0.85
CA PHE A 29 -12.10 -17.80 1.52
C PHE A 29 -11.74 -19.15 0.90
N GLY A 30 -11.72 -19.25 -0.42
CA GLY A 30 -11.34 -20.49 -1.12
C GLY A 30 -9.90 -20.91 -0.80
N LEU A 31 -8.97 -19.95 -0.73
CA LEU A 31 -7.59 -20.19 -0.35
C LEU A 31 -7.45 -20.56 1.13
N THR A 32 -8.29 -20.05 2.03
CA THR A 32 -8.23 -20.41 3.46
C THR A 32 -8.98 -21.69 3.81
N ALA A 33 -9.90 -22.16 2.96
CA ALA A 33 -10.68 -23.36 3.17
C ALA A 33 -9.85 -24.63 3.54
N PRO A 34 -8.68 -24.90 2.91
CA PRO A 34 -7.84 -26.05 3.27
C PRO A 34 -7.45 -26.11 4.75
N LEU A 35 -7.32 -24.97 5.43
CA LEU A 35 -6.91 -24.89 6.83
C LEU A 35 -7.95 -25.46 7.80
N PHE A 36 -9.20 -25.60 7.37
CA PHE A 36 -10.29 -26.19 8.17
C PHE A 36 -10.36 -27.71 8.04
N PHE A 37 -9.62 -28.32 7.11
CA PHE A 37 -9.61 -29.76 6.92
C PHE A 37 -8.55 -30.43 7.80
N PRO A 38 -8.77 -31.66 8.25
CA PRO A 38 -7.82 -32.36 9.13
C PRO A 38 -6.44 -32.60 8.50
N CYS A 39 -6.34 -32.54 7.17
CA CYS A 39 -5.10 -32.75 6.40
C CYS A 39 -4.15 -31.53 6.35
N CYS A 40 -4.60 -30.35 6.78
CA CYS A 40 -3.80 -29.12 6.88
C CYS A 40 -4.15 -28.41 8.20
N GLY A 41 -3.40 -27.40 8.64
CA GLY A 41 -3.87 -26.53 9.72
C GLY A 41 -2.79 -25.95 10.61
N TYR A 42 -3.25 -25.38 11.71
CA TYR A 42 -2.42 -24.74 12.72
C TYR A 42 -2.39 -25.55 14.00
N LYS A 43 -1.25 -25.47 14.69
CA LYS A 43 -1.07 -25.97 16.05
C LYS A 43 -0.75 -24.79 16.96
N PHE A 44 -1.38 -24.77 18.13
CA PHE A 44 -1.06 -23.80 19.16
C PHE A 44 0.08 -24.33 20.02
N TYR A 45 1.15 -23.54 20.14
CA TYR A 45 2.30 -23.84 20.97
C TYR A 45 2.16 -23.10 22.29
N LEU A 46 1.97 -23.86 23.38
CA LEU A 46 1.78 -23.32 24.73
C LEU A 46 3.02 -22.58 25.25
N GLU A 47 4.21 -23.09 24.94
CA GLU A 47 5.50 -22.53 25.42
C GLU A 47 5.74 -21.10 24.92
N THR A 48 5.31 -20.81 23.70
CA THR A 48 5.53 -19.53 23.01
C THR A 48 4.24 -18.72 22.90
N PHE A 49 3.13 -19.24 23.43
CA PHE A 49 1.79 -18.70 23.31
C PHE A 49 1.46 -18.24 21.87
N SER A 50 1.79 -19.09 20.89
CA SER A 50 1.71 -18.71 19.47
C SER A 50 1.06 -19.78 18.59
N TRP A 51 0.40 -19.32 17.52
CA TRP A 51 -0.13 -20.17 16.46
C TRP A 51 0.92 -20.33 15.37
N ALA A 52 1.23 -21.57 15.00
CA ALA A 52 2.15 -21.88 13.91
C ALA A 52 1.61 -23.04 13.06
N PHE A 53 2.15 -23.16 11.84
CA PHE A 53 1.74 -24.20 10.92
C PHE A 53 2.12 -25.60 11.44
N ASP A 54 1.19 -26.54 11.35
CA ASP A 54 1.45 -27.93 11.74
C ASP A 54 2.15 -28.68 10.59
N LEU A 55 3.49 -28.69 10.62
CA LEU A 55 4.33 -29.35 9.62
C LEU A 55 4.27 -30.88 9.69
N SER A 56 3.63 -31.47 10.72
CA SER A 56 3.42 -32.93 10.76
C SER A 56 2.44 -33.40 9.69
N LYS A 57 1.63 -32.48 9.14
CA LYS A 57 0.65 -32.79 8.11
C LYS A 57 1.23 -32.50 6.71
N PRO A 58 1.11 -33.44 5.75
CA PRO A 58 1.79 -33.33 4.46
C PRO A 58 1.25 -32.18 3.59
N TYR A 59 -0.05 -31.86 3.68
CA TYR A 59 -0.64 -30.79 2.88
C TYR A 59 -0.36 -29.38 3.43
N THR A 60 0.08 -29.27 4.69
CA THR A 60 0.52 -27.99 5.25
C THR A 60 1.71 -27.44 4.46
N PHE A 61 2.66 -28.29 4.05
CA PHE A 61 3.79 -27.84 3.24
C PHE A 61 3.35 -27.25 1.90
N VAL A 62 2.45 -27.96 1.18
CA VAL A 62 1.88 -27.49 -0.10
C VAL A 62 1.17 -26.16 0.08
N TYR A 63 0.38 -26.02 1.15
CA TYR A 63 -0.32 -24.77 1.48
C TYR A 63 0.66 -23.61 1.69
N ILE A 64 1.70 -23.80 2.51
CA ILE A 64 2.66 -22.73 2.78
C ILE A 64 3.40 -22.34 1.49
N THR A 65 3.84 -23.30 0.68
CA THR A 65 4.48 -23.02 -0.61
C THR A 65 3.57 -22.19 -1.51
N LEU A 66 2.29 -22.58 -1.65
CA LEU A 66 1.32 -21.83 -2.43
C LEU A 66 1.14 -20.41 -1.90
N ASN A 67 1.04 -20.23 -0.58
CA ASN A 67 0.92 -18.92 0.05
C ASN A 67 2.14 -18.04 -0.22
N VAL A 68 3.36 -18.57 -0.08
CA VAL A 68 4.62 -17.84 -0.37
C VAL A 68 4.71 -17.45 -1.85
N VAL A 69 4.35 -18.34 -2.76
CA VAL A 69 4.33 -18.05 -4.21
C VAL A 69 3.31 -16.96 -4.52
N LEU A 70 2.09 -17.08 -4.00
CA LEU A 70 1.03 -16.09 -4.22
C LEU A 70 1.42 -14.71 -3.64
N GLN A 71 1.97 -14.68 -2.42
CA GLN A 71 2.48 -13.45 -1.81
C GLN A 71 3.58 -12.81 -2.65
N SER A 72 4.50 -13.62 -3.18
CA SER A 72 5.61 -13.16 -4.03
C SER A 72 5.12 -12.57 -5.35
N ILE A 73 4.12 -13.19 -5.99
CA ILE A 73 3.48 -12.68 -7.22
C ILE A 73 2.75 -11.36 -6.94
N CYS A 74 1.94 -11.31 -5.87
CA CYS A 74 1.23 -10.11 -5.45
C CYS A 74 2.20 -8.96 -5.13
N PHE A 75 3.31 -9.25 -4.46
CA PHE A 75 4.34 -8.25 -4.16
C PHE A 75 5.03 -7.76 -5.43
N GLY A 76 5.50 -8.68 -6.28
CA GLY A 76 6.20 -8.31 -7.52
C GLY A 76 5.31 -7.43 -8.42
N THR A 77 4.05 -7.81 -8.58
CA THR A 77 3.08 -7.01 -9.34
C THR A 77 2.84 -5.64 -8.70
N MET A 78 2.72 -5.55 -7.37
CA MET A 78 2.55 -4.27 -6.67
C MET A 78 3.76 -3.34 -6.85
N VAL A 79 4.98 -3.84 -6.65
CA VAL A 79 6.21 -3.06 -6.82
C VAL A 79 6.36 -2.56 -8.25
N ILE A 80 6.14 -3.43 -9.24
CA ILE A 80 6.20 -3.05 -10.65
C ILE A 80 5.19 -1.94 -10.94
N LEU A 81 3.95 -2.06 -10.45
CA LEU A 81 2.92 -1.04 -10.63
C LEU A 81 3.27 0.28 -9.94
N ASP A 82 3.79 0.25 -8.71
CA ASP A 82 4.20 1.45 -7.97
C ASP A 82 5.34 2.18 -8.68
N VAL A 83 6.37 1.44 -9.15
CA VAL A 83 7.48 2.01 -9.93
C VAL A 83 6.96 2.62 -11.25
N LEU A 84 6.10 1.90 -11.96
CA LEU A 84 5.48 2.40 -13.20
C LEU A 84 4.68 3.69 -12.95
N ILE A 85 3.96 3.79 -11.84
CA ILE A 85 3.22 4.98 -11.45
C ILE A 85 4.20 6.14 -11.21
N VAL A 86 5.24 5.94 -10.41
CA VAL A 86 6.23 6.96 -10.08
C VAL A 86 6.96 7.46 -11.32
N VAL A 87 7.41 6.55 -12.21
CA VAL A 87 8.10 6.91 -13.46
C VAL A 87 7.19 7.74 -14.36
N LYS A 88 5.92 7.34 -14.53
CA LYS A 88 4.98 8.08 -15.38
C LYS A 88 4.69 9.47 -14.84
N VAL A 89 4.39 9.59 -13.54
CA VAL A 89 4.16 10.89 -12.89
C VAL A 89 5.40 11.78 -13.03
N SER A 90 6.61 11.23 -12.88
CA SER A 90 7.86 11.97 -13.03
C SER A 90 8.06 12.47 -14.46
N LYS A 91 7.76 11.64 -15.47
CA LYS A 91 7.88 11.99 -16.89
C LYS A 91 6.87 13.06 -17.30
N ASP A 92 5.62 12.96 -16.86
CA ASP A 92 4.58 13.95 -17.16
C ASP A 92 4.92 15.31 -16.52
N ARG A 93 5.53 15.32 -15.32
CA ARG A 93 6.06 16.54 -14.70
C ARG A 93 7.26 17.11 -15.46
N GLY A 94 8.21 16.27 -15.90
CA GLY A 94 9.35 16.71 -16.69
C GLY A 94 8.92 17.44 -17.97
N ARG A 95 7.86 16.94 -18.64
CA ARG A 95 7.26 17.60 -19.81
C ARG A 95 6.60 18.93 -19.48
N LEU A 96 5.90 19.05 -18.36
CA LEU A 96 5.32 20.31 -17.90
C LEU A 96 6.40 21.36 -17.62
N TYR A 97 7.50 20.98 -16.96
CA TYR A 97 8.62 21.88 -16.69
C TYR A 97 9.38 22.27 -17.96
N GLN A 98 9.60 21.35 -18.90
CA GLN A 98 10.19 21.67 -20.20
C GLN A 98 9.30 22.59 -21.03
N ASN A 99 8.00 22.34 -21.07
CA ASN A 99 7.06 23.20 -21.79
C ASN A 99 6.93 24.58 -21.14
N ALA A 100 7.02 24.69 -19.81
CA ALA A 100 7.06 25.97 -19.10
C ALA A 100 8.39 26.71 -19.32
N GLY A 101 9.52 25.99 -19.43
CA GLY A 101 10.83 26.56 -19.76
C GLY A 101 10.95 27.00 -21.23
N PHE A 102 10.28 26.33 -22.16
CA PHE A 102 10.20 26.73 -23.57
C PHE A 102 9.14 27.82 -23.81
N SER A 103 8.15 27.92 -22.92
CA SER A 103 7.16 28.99 -22.82
C SER A 103 7.66 30.17 -21.97
N GLY A 104 8.99 30.34 -21.85
CA GLY A 104 9.61 31.56 -21.36
C GLY A 104 9.37 32.79 -22.25
N ASN A 105 8.71 32.63 -23.41
CA ASN A 105 8.36 33.73 -24.32
C ASN A 105 6.86 33.96 -24.54
N THR A 106 5.95 33.25 -23.86
CA THR A 106 4.53 33.63 -23.89
C THR A 106 4.13 34.21 -22.56
N LEU A 107 4.58 35.45 -22.40
CA LEU A 107 3.99 36.51 -21.60
C LEU A 107 2.46 36.47 -21.80
N PHE A 108 1.75 35.75 -20.93
CA PHE A 108 0.30 35.92 -20.79
C PHE A 108 0.10 37.30 -20.16
N ARG A 109 0.10 38.30 -21.05
CA ARG A 109 -0.29 39.69 -20.80
C ARG A 109 -1.79 39.70 -20.58
N THR A 110 -2.25 39.25 -19.42
CA THR A 110 -3.51 39.77 -18.88
C THR A 110 -3.22 41.18 -18.37
N SER A 111 -3.39 42.14 -19.27
CA SER A 111 -3.50 43.55 -18.93
C SER A 111 -4.65 43.73 -17.93
N ASN A 112 -4.34 44.01 -16.67
CA ASN A 112 -4.55 45.34 -16.11
C ASN A 112 -4.24 45.40 -14.61
N THR A 113 -3.56 46.49 -14.25
CA THR A 113 -3.49 47.17 -12.94
C THR A 113 -2.78 46.49 -11.76
N SER A 114 -1.54 46.95 -11.57
CA SER A 114 -1.02 47.56 -10.33
C SER A 114 -1.14 46.78 -9.01
N ALA A 115 -0.03 46.24 -8.52
CA ALA A 115 0.60 46.63 -7.25
C ALA A 115 1.69 45.61 -6.87
N SER A 116 2.77 46.14 -6.30
CA SER A 116 3.90 45.43 -5.69
C SER A 116 3.53 44.13 -4.99
N GLY A 117 4.16 43.03 -5.38
CA GLY A 117 4.05 41.75 -4.68
C GLY A 117 5.31 40.94 -4.94
N VAL A 118 6.10 40.77 -3.88
CA VAL A 118 7.25 39.86 -3.79
C VAL A 118 6.95 38.58 -4.56
N GLN A 119 7.71 38.30 -5.63
CA GLN A 119 7.69 36.99 -6.28
C GLN A 119 8.30 35.97 -5.32
N ILE A 120 7.47 35.45 -4.41
CA ILE A 120 7.80 34.26 -3.64
C ILE A 120 7.88 33.16 -4.68
N ALA A 121 9.12 32.80 -5.06
CA ALA A 121 9.42 31.63 -5.85
C ALA A 121 8.61 30.47 -5.25
N ALA A 122 7.60 30.01 -6.00
CA ALA A 122 6.75 28.92 -5.58
C ALA A 122 7.68 27.72 -5.34
N ARG A 123 7.98 27.44 -4.07
CA ARG A 123 8.73 26.24 -3.68
C ARG A 123 8.10 25.07 -4.45
N PRO A 124 8.90 24.23 -5.11
CA PRO A 124 8.36 23.06 -5.80
C PRO A 124 7.81 22.11 -4.74
N GLY A 125 6.56 22.34 -4.35
CA GLY A 125 5.84 21.48 -3.44
C GLY A 125 5.77 20.10 -4.08
N ILE A 126 6.02 19.07 -3.29
CA ILE A 126 5.75 17.70 -3.70
C ILE A 126 4.27 17.63 -4.05
N SER A 127 3.96 17.36 -5.33
CA SER A 127 2.58 17.22 -5.82
C SER A 127 1.84 16.20 -4.96
N MET A 128 0.55 16.45 -4.70
CA MET A 128 -0.32 15.53 -3.96
C MET A 128 -0.25 14.11 -4.52
N GLU A 129 -0.08 13.97 -5.84
CA GLU A 129 0.04 12.68 -6.52
C GLU A 129 1.36 11.96 -6.19
N THR A 130 2.49 12.67 -6.21
CA THR A 130 3.80 12.10 -5.83
C THR A 130 3.81 11.72 -4.35
N ARG A 131 3.17 12.51 -3.50
CA ARG A 131 3.06 12.18 -2.08
C ARG A 131 2.20 10.93 -1.88
N LEU A 132 1.08 10.83 -2.59
CA LEU A 132 0.20 9.66 -2.53
C LEU A 132 0.91 8.39 -3.01
N SER A 133 1.67 8.47 -4.12
CA SER A 133 2.43 7.31 -4.63
C SER A 133 3.52 6.85 -3.68
N VAL A 134 4.25 7.78 -3.05
CA VAL A 134 5.27 7.44 -2.03
C VAL A 134 4.63 6.81 -0.80
N SER A 135 3.47 7.29 -0.36
CA SER A 135 2.74 6.67 0.75
C SER A 135 2.26 5.27 0.42
N PHE A 136 1.79 5.03 -0.81
CA PHE A 136 1.45 3.67 -1.25
C PHE A 136 2.67 2.76 -1.23
N LEU A 137 3.80 3.18 -1.82
CA LEU A 137 5.04 2.41 -1.82
C LEU A 137 5.50 2.06 -0.40
N PHE A 138 5.44 3.02 0.54
CA PHE A 138 5.77 2.77 1.93
C PHE A 138 4.82 1.74 2.59
N LEU A 139 3.51 1.84 2.33
CA LEU A 139 2.54 0.85 2.80
C LEU A 139 2.81 -0.54 2.22
N SER A 140 3.19 -0.63 0.94
CA SER A 140 3.60 -1.86 0.25
C SER A 140 4.78 -2.50 0.98
N LEU A 141 5.82 -1.71 1.25
CA LEU A 141 7.03 -2.15 1.94
C LEU A 141 6.75 -2.61 3.38
N CYS A 142 5.95 -1.88 4.14
CA CYS A 142 5.57 -2.28 5.50
C CYS A 142 4.78 -3.59 5.51
N PHE A 143 3.83 -3.75 4.58
CA PHE A 143 3.08 -4.99 4.46
C PHE A 143 3.97 -6.18 4.09
N PHE A 144 4.91 -5.96 3.17
CA PHE A 144 5.84 -6.99 2.74
C PHE A 144 6.84 -7.35 3.84
N GLY A 145 7.42 -6.37 4.52
CA GLY A 145 8.32 -6.59 5.65
C GLY A 145 7.66 -7.42 6.75
N SER A 146 6.41 -7.09 7.11
CA SER A 146 5.60 -7.88 8.05
C SER A 146 5.43 -9.34 7.60
N ASN A 147 5.16 -9.58 6.31
CA ASN A 147 5.03 -10.94 5.77
C ASN A 147 6.37 -11.69 5.71
N ILE A 148 7.48 -11.05 5.36
CA ILE A 148 8.81 -11.69 5.41
C ILE A 148 9.12 -12.10 6.84
N ILE A 149 8.91 -11.20 7.80
CA ILE A 149 9.16 -11.48 9.22
C ILE A 149 8.33 -12.68 9.67
N PHE A 150 7.03 -12.71 9.33
CA PHE A 150 6.15 -13.82 9.64
C PHE A 150 6.59 -15.13 8.99
N ASN A 151 6.91 -15.13 7.69
CA ASN A 151 7.35 -16.35 7.01
C ASN A 151 8.70 -16.82 7.57
N THR A 152 9.64 -15.91 7.80
CA THR A 152 10.97 -16.25 8.34
C THR A 152 10.87 -16.80 9.76
N SER A 153 9.97 -16.25 10.60
CA SER A 153 9.75 -16.76 11.95
C SER A 153 9.18 -18.18 11.96
N GLN A 154 8.43 -18.57 10.93
CA GLN A 154 7.84 -19.91 10.80
C GLN A 154 8.85 -20.95 10.30
N TYR A 155 9.84 -20.56 9.48
CA TYR A 155 10.77 -21.50 8.84
C TYR A 155 12.12 -21.67 9.56
N TRP A 156 12.68 -20.58 10.07
CA TRP A 156 14.10 -20.54 10.44
C TRP A 156 14.33 -20.28 11.93
N CYS A 157 13.27 -19.96 12.67
CA CYS A 157 13.42 -19.45 14.01
C CYS A 157 13.15 -20.54 15.05
N PRO A 158 14.05 -20.76 16.02
CA PRO A 158 13.73 -21.61 17.15
C PRO A 158 12.55 -21.00 17.93
N PRO A 159 11.74 -21.84 18.60
CA PRO A 159 10.44 -21.44 19.15
C PRO A 159 10.52 -20.21 20.07
N HIS A 160 11.58 -20.08 20.85
CA HIS A 160 11.77 -18.94 21.77
C HIS A 160 11.93 -17.57 21.09
N LEU A 161 12.45 -17.50 19.85
CA LEU A 161 12.55 -16.24 19.09
C LEU A 161 11.38 -16.02 18.12
N ALA A 162 10.64 -17.09 17.79
CA ALA A 162 9.52 -17.01 16.85
C ALA A 162 8.37 -16.12 17.38
N GLY A 163 8.13 -16.12 18.70
CA GLY A 163 7.14 -15.28 19.36
C GLY A 163 7.42 -13.79 19.15
N ASP A 164 8.63 -13.33 19.46
CA ASP A 164 9.03 -11.92 19.39
C ASP A 164 9.00 -11.37 17.95
N LEU A 165 9.47 -12.16 16.98
CA LEU A 165 9.39 -11.80 15.56
C LEU A 165 7.93 -11.72 15.07
N SER A 166 7.06 -12.65 15.51
CA SER A 166 5.65 -12.60 15.14
C SER A 166 4.95 -11.35 15.70
N ALA A 167 5.29 -10.94 16.93
CA ALA A 167 4.79 -9.69 17.52
C ALA A 167 5.27 -8.45 16.75
N LEU A 168 6.53 -8.44 16.30
CA LEU A 168 7.06 -7.39 15.43
C LEU A 168 6.29 -7.31 14.09
N GLY A 169 5.95 -8.46 13.51
CA GLY A 169 5.12 -8.56 12.31
C GLY A 169 3.73 -7.93 12.49
N VAL A 170 3.06 -8.21 13.62
CA VAL A 170 1.77 -7.59 13.98
C VAL A 170 1.92 -6.08 14.21
N PHE A 171 3.01 -5.66 14.84
CA PHE A 171 3.30 -4.24 15.07
C PHE A 171 3.46 -3.47 13.75
N LEU A 172 4.16 -4.06 12.77
CA LEU A 172 4.28 -3.52 11.41
C LEU A 172 2.95 -3.49 10.66
N LEU A 173 2.06 -4.47 10.92
CA LEU A 173 0.70 -4.48 10.38
C LEU A 173 -0.13 -3.31 10.93
N HIS A 174 -0.01 -2.99 12.22
CA HIS A 174 -0.59 -1.80 12.83
C HIS A 174 0.07 -0.49 12.39
N GLY A 175 1.34 -0.54 11.98
CA GLY A 175 2.04 0.57 11.32
C GLY A 175 1.35 1.10 10.07
N LYS A 176 0.47 0.31 9.43
CA LYS A 176 -0.38 0.78 8.32
C LYS A 176 -1.33 1.89 8.73
N CYS A 177 -2.03 1.72 9.86
CA CYS A 177 -2.93 2.74 10.40
C CYS A 177 -2.16 4.02 10.73
N LEU A 178 -0.98 3.87 11.32
CA LEU A 178 -0.08 4.99 11.63
C LEU A 178 0.34 5.72 10.34
N SER A 179 0.68 4.98 9.29
CA SER A 179 1.08 5.54 7.99
C SER A 179 -0.06 6.34 7.34
N TYR A 180 -1.29 5.84 7.38
CA TYR A 180 -2.45 6.59 6.89
C TYR A 180 -2.68 7.89 7.67
N VAL A 181 -2.50 7.86 8.99
CA VAL A 181 -2.60 9.06 9.85
C VAL A 181 -1.48 10.06 9.55
N ILE A 182 -0.25 9.59 9.37
CA ILE A 182 0.92 10.45 9.14
C ILE A 182 0.92 11.07 7.74
N PHE A 183 0.46 10.34 6.71
CA PHE A 183 0.54 10.79 5.32
C PHE A 183 -0.77 11.37 4.77
N GLY A 184 -1.93 10.98 5.31
CA GLY A 184 -3.24 11.50 4.91
C GLY A 184 -3.48 12.92 5.42
N ARG A 185 -3.48 13.94 4.54
CA ARG A 185 -3.99 15.28 4.90
C ARG A 185 -5.52 15.28 5.03
N LEU A 186 -6.20 14.50 4.19
CA LEU A 186 -7.66 14.27 4.24
C LEU A 186 -8.07 13.60 5.55
N PHE A 187 -7.36 12.54 5.94
CA PHE A 187 -7.62 11.83 7.20
C PHE A 187 -7.31 12.71 8.43
N ARG A 188 -6.20 13.48 8.40
CA ARG A 188 -5.93 14.47 9.46
C ARG A 188 -6.95 15.59 9.54
N GLY A 189 -7.49 16.02 8.40
CA GLY A 189 -8.56 17.01 8.34
C GLY A 189 -9.85 16.49 8.98
N GLU A 190 -10.27 15.27 8.65
CA GLU A 190 -11.44 14.63 9.25
C GLU A 190 -11.25 14.25 10.72
N ILE A 191 -10.07 13.76 11.12
CA ILE A 191 -9.73 13.56 12.55
C ILE A 191 -9.81 14.88 13.31
N ARG A 192 -9.27 15.97 12.74
CA ARG A 192 -9.32 17.29 13.38
C ARG A 192 -10.77 17.78 13.50
N LYS A 193 -11.63 17.56 12.50
CA LYS A 193 -13.07 17.84 12.60
C LYS A 193 -13.74 17.00 13.69
N MET A 194 -13.46 15.69 13.75
CA MET A 194 -14.01 14.82 14.79
C MET A 194 -13.53 15.19 16.20
N LEU A 195 -12.29 15.65 16.36
CA LEU A 195 -11.77 16.16 17.64
C LEU A 195 -12.32 17.54 18.00
N CYS A 196 -12.53 18.43 17.02
CA CYS A 196 -13.11 19.74 17.25
C CYS A 196 -14.64 19.72 17.46
N CYS A 197 -15.35 18.70 16.96
CA CYS A 197 -16.79 18.52 17.18
C CYS A 197 -17.11 17.77 18.50
N ARG A 198 -16.11 17.45 19.31
CA ARG A 198 -16.27 16.73 20.59
C ARG A 198 -16.04 17.61 21.83
N VAL A 199 -16.07 18.93 21.64
CA VAL A 199 -16.05 19.96 22.71
C VAL A 199 -17.35 20.75 22.63
#